data_AF-A0A7X8LVD9-F1
#
_entry.id   AF-A0A7X8LVD9-F1
#
_cell.length_a   1.000
_cell.length_b   1.000
_cell.length_c   1.000
_cell.angle_alpha   90.00
_cell.angle_beta   90.00
_cell.angle_gamma   90.00
#
_symmetry.space_group_name_H-M   'P 1'
#
loop_
_entity.id
_entity.type
_entity.pdbx_description
1 polymer ?
#
loop_
_entity_poly.entity_id
_entity_poly.type
_entity_poly.pdbx_seq_one_letter_code
_entity_poly.pdbx_strand_id
1 'polypeptide(L)' 'MKPIQIAIDGPSGSGKSTMAKLLSEKLRIMYLDTGAMYR' A
#
# COMPACT_ATOMS: atom_id res chain seq x y z
N MET A 1 -19.99 9.24 0.52
CA MET A 1 -18.58 9.68 0.38
C MET A 1 -17.81 8.59 -0.34
N LYS A 2 -16.89 8.93 -1.26
CA LYS A 2 -16.01 7.94 -1.89
C LYS A 2 -14.86 7.59 -0.93
N PRO A 3 -14.46 6.31 -0.82
CA PRO A 3 -13.29 5.93 -0.06
C PRO A 3 -12.02 6.51 -0.71
N ILE A 4 -11.04 6.89 0.12
CA ILE A 4 -9.71 7.29 -0.34
C ILE A 4 -8.97 6.02 -0.75
N GLN A 5 -8.48 5.98 -1.99
CA GLN A 5 -7.72 4.85 -2.54
C GLN A 5 -6.40 5.37 -3.11
N ILE A 6 -5.29 4.78 -2.66
CA ILE A 6 -3.93 5.19 -3.01
C ILE A 6 -3.22 3.99 -3.61
N ALA A 7 -2.74 4.12 -4.85
CA ALA A 7 -1.86 3.13 -5.48
C ALA A 7 -0.39 3.56 -5.31
N ILE A 8 0.49 2.60 -5.04
CA ILE A 8 1.94 2.83 -4.87
C ILE A 8 2.69 1.89 -5.80
N ASP A 9 3.24 2.45 -6.87
CA ASP A 9 3.98 1.72 -7.91
C ASP A 9 5.48 2.03 -7.88
N GLY A 10 6.29 1.12 -8.42
CA GLY A 10 7.74 1.27 -8.49
C GLY A 10 8.50 -0.07 -8.60
N PRO A 11 9.83 -0.02 -8.82
CA PRO A 11 10.65 -1.22 -9.05
C PRO A 11 10.64 -2.24 -7.92
N SER A 12 11.05 -3.49 -8.20
CA SER A 12 11.25 -4.49 -7.15
C SER A 12 12.29 -4.02 -6.13
N GLY A 13 12.08 -4.30 -4.85
CA GLY A 13 13.00 -3.88 -3.77
C GLY A 13 12.94 -2.41 -3.36
N SER A 14 12.10 -1.56 -3.96
CA SER A 14 12.04 -0.12 -3.63
C SER A 14 11.30 0.23 -2.31
N GLY A 15 10.87 -0.76 -1.54
CA GLY A 15 10.21 -0.54 -0.23
C GLY A 15 8.71 -0.20 -0.28
N LYS A 16 8.03 -0.41 -1.41
CA LYS A 16 6.60 -0.08 -1.62
C LYS A 16 5.68 -0.61 -0.53
N SER A 17 5.76 -1.91 -0.21
CA SER A 17 4.92 -2.54 0.82
C SER A 17 5.14 -1.91 2.20
N THR A 18 6.40 -1.61 2.55
CA THR A 18 6.75 -0.94 3.82
C THR A 18 6.14 0.45 3.89
N MET A 19 6.31 1.25 2.83
CA MET A 19 5.80 2.63 2.76
C MET A 19 4.26 2.64 2.79
N ALA A 20 3.63 1.76 2.01
CA ALA A 20 2.17 1.59 1.97
C ALA A 20 1.58 1.24 3.34
N LYS A 21 2.22 0.31 4.08
CA LYS A 21 1.81 -0.06 5.43
C LYS A 21 1.89 1.13 6.39
N LEU A 22 3.03 1.83 6.43
CA LEU A 22 3.22 3.01 7.27
C LEU A 22 2.23 4.15 6.94
N LEU A 23 1.94 4.35 5.66
CA LEU A 23 0.97 5.35 5.22
C LEU A 23 -0.45 4.98 5.64
N SER A 24 -0.82 3.71 5.54
CA SER A 24 -2.14 3.22 5.95
C SER A 24 -2.41 3.43 7.43
N GLU A 25 -1.41 3.21 8.29
CA GLU A 25 -1.48 3.44 9.74
C GLU A 25 -1.67 4.93 10.06
N LYS A 26 -0.95 5.81 9.36
CA LYS A 26 -1.05 7.27 9.53
C LYS A 26 -2.41 7.82 9.08
N LEU A 27 -2.95 7.31 7.98
CA LEU A 27 -4.21 7.78 7.40
C LEU A 27 -5.45 7.03 7.96
N ARG A 28 -5.23 5.98 8.76
CA ARG A 28 -6.29 5.08 9.25
C ARG A 28 -7.14 4.51 8.10
N ILE A 29 -6.48 4.09 7.03
CA ILE A 29 -7.10 3.46 5.86
C ILE A 29 -6.69 2.00 5.75
N MET A 30 -7.44 1.22 4.98
CA MET A 30 -7.12 -0.19 4.73
C MET A 30 -5.83 -0.32 3.92
N TYR A 31 -5.00 -1.31 4.28
CA TYR A 31 -3.79 -1.68 3.56
C TYR A 31 -4.02 -2.94 2.72
N LEU A 32 -3.55 -2.92 1.48
CA LEU A 32 -3.63 -4.01 0.53
C LEU A 32 -2.25 -4.22 -0.12
N ASP A 33 -1.68 -5.43 0.00
CA ASP A 33 -0.44 -5.82 -0.69
C ASP A 33 -0.76 -6.84 -1.79
N THR A 34 -0.90 -6.36 -3.02
CA THR A 34 -1.14 -7.23 -4.19
C THR A 34 0.05 -8.13 -4.48
N GLY A 35 1.28 -7.68 -4.21
CA GLY A 35 2.49 -8.47 -4.42
C GLY A 35 2.62 -9.65 -3.45
N ALA A 36 1.95 -9.61 -2.30
CA ALA A 36 1.82 -10.75 -1.38
C ALA A 36 0.67 -11.71 -1.75
N MET A 37 -0.29 -11.28 -2.57
CA MET A 37 -1.42 -12.13 -2.99
C MET A 37 -1.06 -13.08 -4.15
N TYR A 38 -0.14 -12.66 -5.01
CA TYR A 38 0.29 -13.44 -6.19
C TYR A 38 1.55 -14.28 -5.95
N ARG A 39 2.15 -14.20 -4.76
CA ARG A 39 3.27 -15.06 -4.32
C ARG A 39 2.75 -16.17 -3.42
#